data_AF-A0A418Y9B3-F1
#
_entry.id   AF-A0A418Y9B3-F1
#
_cell.length_a   1.000
_cell.length_b   1.000
_cell.length_c   1.000
_cell.angle_alpha   90.00
_cell.angle_beta   90.00
_cell.angle_gamma   90.00
#
_symmetry.space_group_name_H-M   'P 1'
#
loop_
_entity.id
_entity.type
_entity.pdbx_description
1 polymer ?
#
loop_
_entity_poly.entity_id
_entity_poly.type
_entity_poly.pdbx_seq_one_letter_code
_entity_poly.pdbx_strand_id
1 'polypeptide(L)'
;MPMVDTKIVLISETGYSPEHDTFLYCLLKQQYELFCVVGKDCELWEEVMDELAVGDGTNTWQITTTSHVDEGVENVVKFAESWPTKVPSGVRVVSI
;
A
#
# COMPACT_ATOMS: atom_id res chain seq x y z
N MET A 1 3.07 -16.68 17.85
CA MET A 1 2.11 -15.62 17.49
C MET A 1 1.77 -15.82 16.02
N PRO A 2 0.50 -15.76 15.59
CA PRO A 2 0.18 -15.77 14.17
C PRO A 2 0.88 -14.59 13.50
N MET A 3 1.44 -14.80 12.30
CA MET A 3 1.99 -13.71 11.51
C MET A 3 0.84 -12.75 11.18
N VAL A 4 1.06 -11.46 11.42
CA VAL A 4 0.13 -10.40 11.01
C VAL A 4 0.61 -9.90 9.67
N ASP A 5 -0.30 -9.69 8.73
CA ASP A 5 0.02 -9.08 7.44
C ASP A 5 -0.05 -7.55 7.59
N THR A 6 1.10 -6.92 7.78
CA THR A 6 1.29 -5.46 7.84
C THR A 6 1.83 -4.88 6.54
N LYS A 7 1.93 -5.68 5.48
CA LYS A 7 2.37 -5.25 4.14
C LYS A 7 1.30 -5.60 3.12
N ILE A 8 1.05 -4.70 2.17
CA ILE A 8 0.08 -4.92 1.09
C ILE A 8 0.65 -4.54 -0.27
N VAL A 9 0.35 -5.35 -1.28
CA VAL A 9 0.55 -5.05 -2.70
C VAL A 9 -0.82 -4.93 -3.35
N LEU A 10 -1.12 -3.74 -3.87
CA LEU A 10 -2.28 -3.45 -4.70
C LEU A 10 -1.93 -3.59 -6.18
N ILE A 11 -2.65 -4.45 -6.89
CA ILE A 11 -2.62 -4.57 -8.34
C ILE A 11 -3.79 -3.74 -8.87
N SER A 12 -3.51 -2.57 -9.42
CA SER A 12 -4.51 -1.68 -10.01
C SER A 12 -4.74 -2.06 -11.48
N GLU A 13 -5.86 -2.70 -11.75
CA GLU A 13 -6.32 -3.07 -13.09
C GLU A 13 -7.09 -1.92 -13.75
N THR A 14 -7.89 -1.21 -12.96
CA THR A 14 -8.82 -0.19 -13.47
C THR A 14 -8.35 1.25 -13.32
N GLY A 15 -7.35 1.50 -12.46
CA GLY A 15 -6.87 2.83 -12.12
C GLY A 15 -7.49 3.38 -10.84
N TYR A 16 -6.99 4.51 -10.39
CA TYR A 16 -7.52 5.16 -9.19
C TYR A 16 -8.86 5.83 -9.47
N SER A 17 -9.75 5.84 -8.47
CA SER A 17 -10.96 6.66 -8.44
C SER A 17 -11.27 7.07 -6.99
N PRO A 18 -11.97 8.19 -6.75
CA PRO A 18 -12.36 8.61 -5.40
C PRO A 18 -13.26 7.60 -4.64
N GLU A 19 -13.83 6.61 -5.33
CA GLU A 19 -14.59 5.54 -4.67
C GLU A 19 -13.67 4.62 -3.84
N HIS A 20 -12.36 4.66 -4.13
CA HIS A 20 -11.34 3.87 -3.46
C HIS A 20 -10.78 4.51 -2.18
N ASP A 21 -11.12 5.77 -1.85
CA ASP A 21 -10.70 6.45 -0.61
C ASP A 21 -10.97 5.56 0.61
N THR A 22 -12.16 4.95 0.66
CA THR A 22 -12.58 4.10 1.78
C THR A 22 -11.64 2.91 1.98
N PHE A 23 -11.13 2.34 0.89
CA PHE A 23 -10.16 1.25 0.96
C PHE A 23 -8.83 1.72 1.57
N LEU A 24 -8.29 2.85 1.09
CA LEU A 24 -7.04 3.42 1.61
C LEU A 24 -7.15 3.78 3.11
N TYR A 25 -8.25 4.42 3.52
CA TYR A 25 -8.52 4.69 4.93
C TYR A 25 -8.60 3.43 5.80
N CYS A 26 -9.13 2.33 5.27
CA CYS A 26 -9.16 1.06 6.00
C CYS A 26 -7.75 0.51 6.22
N LEU A 27 -6.85 0.64 5.24
CA LEU A 27 -5.46 0.23 5.38
C LEU A 27 -4.73 1.05 6.45
N LEU A 28 -4.90 2.38 6.44
CA LEU A 28 -4.33 3.26 7.46
C LEU A 28 -4.79 2.86 8.87
N LYS A 29 -6.10 2.65 9.05
CA LYS A 29 -6.66 2.19 10.34
C LYS A 29 -6.15 0.81 10.78
N GLN A 30 -5.84 -0.06 9.83
CA GLN A 30 -5.26 -1.39 10.08
C GLN A 30 -3.76 -1.34 10.36
N GLN A 31 -3.14 -0.15 10.30
CA GLN A 31 -1.73 0.08 10.59
C GLN A 31 -0.78 -0.76 9.71
N TYR A 32 -1.09 -0.86 8.42
CA TYR A 32 -0.12 -1.36 7.44
C TYR A 32 1.14 -0.48 7.48
N GLU A 33 2.29 -1.13 7.47
CA GLU A 33 3.61 -0.49 7.47
C GLU A 33 4.12 -0.26 6.04
N LEU A 34 3.64 -1.04 5.07
CA LEU A 34 4.00 -0.92 3.65
C LEU A 34 2.76 -1.05 2.77
N PHE A 35 2.59 -0.09 1.87
CA PHE A 35 1.64 -0.11 0.75
C PHE A 35 2.42 0.01 -0.56
N CYS A 36 2.46 -1.07 -1.33
CA CYS A 36 2.97 -1.06 -2.69
C CYS A 36 1.81 -1.05 -3.67
N VAL A 37 1.93 -0.32 -4.78
CA VAL A 37 0.93 -0.34 -5.85
C VAL A 37 1.60 -0.50 -7.21
N VAL A 38 1.02 -1.35 -8.05
CA VAL A 38 1.49 -1.66 -9.41
C VAL A 38 0.30 -1.67 -10.37
N GLY A 39 0.55 -1.37 -11.64
CA GLY A 39 -0.47 -1.34 -12.68
C GLY A 39 -0.98 0.06 -12.97
N LYS A 40 -2.23 0.15 -13.42
CA LYS A 40 -2.81 1.38 -13.93
C LYS A 40 -2.89 2.46 -12.85
N ASP A 41 -2.45 3.67 -13.18
CA ASP A 41 -2.47 4.84 -12.29
C ASP A 41 -1.81 4.59 -10.92
N CYS A 42 -0.81 3.70 -10.84
CA CYS A 42 -0.16 3.35 -9.58
C CYS A 42 0.50 4.55 -8.88
N GLU A 43 1.06 5.50 -9.64
CA GLU A 43 1.57 6.76 -9.07
C GLU A 43 0.45 7.56 -8.38
N LEU A 44 -0.74 7.67 -9.00
CA LEU A 44 -1.87 8.39 -8.42
C LEU A 44 -2.40 7.71 -7.14
N TRP A 45 -2.40 6.37 -7.11
CA TRP A 45 -2.73 5.62 -5.89
C TRP A 45 -1.78 5.95 -4.74
N GLU A 46 -0.47 6.04 -5.02
CA GLU A 46 0.55 6.42 -4.05
C GLU A 46 0.37 7.87 -3.58
N GLU A 47 0.22 8.82 -4.51
CA GLU A 47 0.02 10.24 -4.20
C GLU A 47 -1.16 10.46 -3.25
N VAL A 48 -2.29 9.79 -3.52
CA VAL A 48 -3.46 9.86 -2.65
C VAL A 48 -3.18 9.21 -1.29
N MET A 49 -2.57 8.03 -1.26
CA MET A 49 -2.26 7.37 0.01
C MET A 49 -1.34 8.24 0.88
N ASP A 50 -0.37 8.93 0.28
CA ASP A 50 0.51 9.88 0.96
C ASP A 50 -0.25 11.08 1.51
N GLU A 51 -1.13 11.68 0.71
CA GLU A 51 -1.99 12.78 1.15
C GLU A 51 -2.85 12.36 2.35
N LEU A 52 -3.47 11.18 2.27
CA LEU A 52 -4.30 10.62 3.34
C LEU A 52 -3.48 10.27 4.60
N ALA A 53 -2.25 9.77 4.43
CA ALA A 53 -1.37 9.43 5.52
C ALA A 53 -0.86 10.66 6.28
N VAL A 54 -0.60 11.77 5.58
CA VAL A 54 -0.18 13.04 6.18
C VAL A 54 -1.37 13.82 6.76
N GLY A 55 -2.50 13.82 6.07
CA GLY A 55 -3.69 14.58 6.47
C GLY A 55 -3.38 16.07 6.69
N ASP A 56 -3.81 16.61 7.83
CA ASP A 56 -3.53 18.00 8.22
C ASP A 56 -2.16 18.20 8.92
N GLY A 57 -1.35 17.14 8.99
CA GLY A 57 -0.04 17.14 9.64
C GLY A 57 -0.08 17.04 11.17
N THR A 58 -1.25 17.00 11.81
CA THR A 58 -1.36 16.89 13.29
C THR A 58 -1.33 15.45 13.80
N ASN A 59 -1.83 14.50 12.99
CA ASN A 59 -1.86 13.07 13.30
C ASN A 59 -1.51 12.25 12.05
N THR A 60 -0.22 12.15 11.75
CA THR A 60 0.26 11.41 10.59
C THR A 60 0.30 9.90 10.85
N TRP A 61 -0.06 9.13 9.84
CA TRP A 61 0.07 7.68 9.85
C TRP A 61 1.50 7.27 9.49
N GLN A 62 1.99 6.22 10.13
CA GLN A 62 3.33 5.69 9.88
C GLN A 62 3.22 4.54 8.87
N ILE A 63 3.33 4.88 7.59
CA ILE A 63 3.28 3.93 6.47
C ILE A 63 4.34 4.32 5.43
N THR A 64 4.98 3.34 4.82
CA THR A 64 5.76 3.55 3.60
C THR A 64 4.89 3.21 2.39
N THR A 65 4.91 4.08 1.40
CA THR A 65 4.21 3.94 0.13
C THR A 65 5.25 3.78 -0.98
N THR A 66 4.92 2.94 -1.97
CA THR A 66 5.72 2.80 -3.20
C THR A 66 4.81 2.56 -4.40
N SER A 67 4.96 3.33 -5.47
CA SER A 67 4.43 2.98 -6.80
C SER A 67 5.48 2.31 -7.67
N HIS A 68 5.03 1.40 -8.53
CA HIS A 68 5.89 0.55 -9.36
C HIS A 68 5.45 0.61 -10.82
N VAL A 69 5.80 1.68 -11.53
CA VAL A 69 5.49 1.88 -12.94
C VAL A 69 6.28 0.88 -13.80
N ASP A 70 5.60 0.24 -14.76
CA ASP A 70 6.17 -0.74 -15.70
C ASP A 70 6.85 -1.98 -15.06
N GLU A 71 6.71 -2.20 -13.75
CA GLU A 71 7.20 -3.39 -13.09
C GLU A 71 6.17 -4.54 -13.09
N GLY A 72 6.66 -5.77 -13.12
CA GLY A 72 5.83 -6.96 -13.00
C GLY A 72 5.38 -7.22 -11.56
N VAL A 73 4.13 -7.67 -11.38
CA VAL A 73 3.53 -8.00 -10.08
C VAL A 73 4.44 -8.89 -9.22
N GLU A 74 5.05 -9.93 -9.80
CA GLU A 74 5.95 -10.84 -9.07
C GLU A 74 7.17 -10.13 -8.47
N ASN A 75 7.72 -9.12 -9.15
CA ASN A 75 8.87 -8.37 -8.67
C ASN A 75 8.45 -7.48 -7.49
N VAL A 76 7.28 -6.84 -7.59
CA VAL A 76 6.72 -6.00 -6.53
C VAL A 76 6.38 -6.82 -5.28
N VAL A 77 5.84 -8.03 -5.45
CA VAL A 77 5.61 -8.95 -4.33
C VAL A 77 6.94 -9.35 -3.67
N LYS A 78 7.96 -9.72 -4.44
CA LYS A 78 9.30 -10.03 -3.89
C LYS A 78 9.92 -8.84 -3.16
N PHE A 79 9.76 -7.64 -3.71
CA PHE A 79 10.17 -6.39 -3.06
C PHE A 79 9.48 -6.24 -1.70
N ALA A 80 8.15 -6.34 -1.66
CA ALA A 80 7.38 -6.26 -0.43
C ALA A 80 7.73 -7.37 0.58
N GLU A 81 8.00 -8.60 0.13
CA GLU A 81 8.45 -9.69 0.99
C GLU A 81 9.79 -9.37 1.67
N SER A 82 10.71 -8.75 0.93
CA SER A 82 12.03 -8.34 1.43
C SER A 82 12.00 -7.09 2.32
N TRP A 83 10.91 -6.32 2.30
CA TRP A 83 10.81 -5.05 3.02
C TRP A 83 10.76 -5.28 4.55
N PRO A 84 11.62 -4.58 5.32
CA PRO A 84 11.66 -4.71 6.77
C PRO A 84 10.48 -4.01 7.43
N THR A 85 9.89 -4.67 8.43
CA THR A 85 8.81 -4.16 9.28
C THR A 85 9.20 -4.27 10.75
N LYS A 86 8.45 -3.63 11.65
CA LYS A 86 8.71 -3.68 13.10
C LYS A 86 8.71 -5.11 13.66
N VAL A 87 7.90 -5.99 13.07
CA VAL A 87 7.83 -7.42 13.37
C VAL A 87 7.78 -8.22 12.06
N PRO A 88 8.21 -9.49 12.04
CA PRO A 88 8.04 -10.34 10.85
C PRO A 88 6.58 -10.37 10.39
N SER A 89 6.35 -10.00 9.14
CA SER A 89 5.03 -9.82 8.54
C SER A 89 4.95 -10.51 7.19
N GLY A 90 3.76 -11.04 6.86
CA GLY A 90 3.43 -11.47 5.51
C GLY A 90 3.13 -10.30 4.58
N VAL A 91 2.80 -10.63 3.33
CA VAL A 91 2.37 -9.69 2.29
C VAL A 91 0.97 -10.10 1.84
N ARG A 92 0.02 -9.18 1.97
CA ARG A 92 -1.32 -9.33 1.39
C ARG A 92 -1.30 -8.82 -0.05
N VAL A 93 -1.83 -9.59 -0.99
CA VAL A 93 -1.98 -9.15 -2.39
C VAL A 93 -3.46 -8.98 -2.71
N VAL A 94 -3.83 -7.86 -3.33
CA VAL A 94 -5.21 -7.51 -3.70
C VAL A 94 -5.23 -6.93 -5.12
N SER A 95 -6.26 -7.25 -5.91
CA SER A 95 -6.50 -6.63 -7.21
C SER A 95 -7.77 -5.76 -7.18
N ILE A 96 -7.73 -4.57 -7.80
CA ILE A 96 -8.84 -3.60 -7.93
C ILE A 96 -8.88 -3.03 -9.36
#